data_AF-A0A7Y0PVI4-F1
#
_entry.id   AF-A0A7Y0PVI4-F1
#
_cell.length_a   1.000
_cell.length_b   1.000
_cell.length_c   1.000
_cell.angle_alpha   90.00
_cell.angle_beta   90.00
_cell.angle_gamma   90.00
#
_symmetry.space_group_name_H-M   'P 1'
#
loop_
_entity.id
_entity.type
_entity.pdbx_description
1 polymer ?
#
loop_
_entity_poly.entity_id
_entity_poly.type
_entity_poly.pdbx_seq_one_letter_code
_entity_poly.pdbx_strand_id
1 'polypeptide(L)'
;MTTVPLSPRALWLTCALDGRDHAVVDHDPASGAHLSACARTVWASSLASPPATRCADCRDAVGEPATDRRAGRIGRWLGRRAA
;
A
#
# COMPACT_ATOMS: atom_id res chain seq x y z
N MET A 1 -9.93 -13.70 23.67
CA MET A 1 -9.17 -13.23 22.49
C MET A 1 -10.06 -12.25 21.75
N THR A 2 -9.88 -10.96 22.01
CA THR A 2 -10.78 -9.92 21.51
C THR A 2 -10.25 -9.45 20.17
N THR A 3 -10.92 -9.85 19.09
CA THR A 3 -10.64 -9.36 17.74
C THR A 3 -10.99 -7.87 17.71
N VAL A 4 -9.97 -7.01 17.73
CA VAL A 4 -10.18 -5.57 17.55
C VAL A 4 -10.60 -5.36 16.10
N PRO A 5 -11.76 -4.73 15.83
CA PRO A 5 -12.14 -4.40 14.47
C PRO A 5 -11.10 -3.43 13.91
N LEU A 6 -10.40 -3.84 12.85
CA LEU A 6 -9.48 -2.99 12.11
C LEU A 6 -10.23 -1.73 11.71
N SER A 7 -9.77 -0.60 12.22
CA SER A 7 -10.24 0.73 11.85
C SER A 7 -10.32 0.82 10.32
N PRO A 8 -11.37 1.42 9.73
CA PRO A 8 -11.67 1.33 8.29
C PRO A 8 -10.64 1.98 7.35
N ARG A 9 -9.49 2.42 7.86
CA ARG A 9 -8.36 2.95 7.09
C ARG A 9 -7.04 2.50 7.73
N ALA A 10 -6.50 1.39 7.26
CA ALA A 10 -5.12 1.03 7.55
C ALA A 10 -4.18 2.18 7.14
N LEU A 11 -3.20 2.50 7.98
CA LEU A 11 -2.15 3.47 7.64
C LEU A 11 -1.20 2.81 6.64
N TRP A 12 -0.94 3.45 5.50
CA TRP A 12 -0.04 2.93 4.47
C TRP A 12 1.24 3.76 4.42
N LEU A 13 2.39 3.08 4.46
CA LEU A 13 3.71 3.71 4.40
C LEU A 13 4.55 3.12 3.26
N THR A 14 5.17 3.99 2.47
CA THR A 14 6.09 3.59 1.39
C THR A 14 7.47 3.27 1.94
N CYS A 15 7.95 2.05 1.70
CA CYS A 15 9.29 1.64 2.06
C CYS A 15 10.27 1.92 0.90
N ALA A 16 11.30 2.70 1.17
CA ALA A 16 12.36 3.04 0.21
C ALA A 16 13.18 1.82 -0.25
N LEU A 17 13.23 0.76 0.57
CA LEU A 17 14.05 -0.41 0.30
C LEU A 17 13.44 -1.34 -0.75
N ASP A 18 12.11 -1.43 -0.81
CA ASP A 18 11.40 -2.31 -1.75
C ASP A 18 10.45 -1.56 -2.71
N GLY A 19 10.27 -0.25 -2.51
CA GLY A 19 9.42 0.59 -3.35
C GLY A 19 7.94 0.24 -3.27
N ARG A 20 7.46 -0.29 -2.13
CA ARG A 20 6.05 -0.69 -1.93
C ARG A 20 5.42 0.00 -0.73
N ASP A 21 4.10 0.16 -0.80
CA ASP A 21 3.29 0.62 0.32
C ASP A 21 2.89 -0.56 1.20
N HIS A 22 3.23 -0.48 2.49
CA HIS A 22 2.91 -1.47 3.50
C HIS A 22 1.84 -0.95 4.44
N ALA A 23 0.85 -1.80 4.75
CA ALA A 23 -0.19 -1.48 5.71
C ALA A 23 0.35 -1.68 7.12
N VAL A 24 0.44 -0.62 7.91
CA VAL A 24 0.94 -0.62 9.29
C VAL A 24 -0.17 -1.07 10.23
N VAL A 25 0.15 -2.06 11.07
CA VAL A 25 -0.75 -2.61 12.09
C VAL A 25 -0.30 -2.25 13.51
N ASP A 26 1.00 -1.99 13.69
CA ASP A 26 1.59 -1.57 14.96
C ASP A 26 2.78 -0.64 14.73
N HIS A 27 3.07 0.22 15.71
CA HIS A 27 4.16 1.18 15.65
C HIS A 27 4.82 1.34 17.03
N ASP A 28 6.14 1.16 17.05
CA ASP A 28 6.97 1.46 18.21
C ASP A 28 7.64 2.84 18.04
N PRO A 29 7.19 3.87 18.79
CA PRO A 29 7.77 5.22 18.70
C PRO A 29 9.20 5.31 19.25
N ALA A 30 9.62 4.39 20.13
CA ALA A 30 10.94 4.45 20.74
C ALA A 30 12.04 4.03 19.75
N SER A 31 11.77 3.00 18.95
CA SER A 31 12.71 2.52 17.92
C SER A 31 12.45 3.11 16.53
N GLY A 32 11.26 3.67 16.29
CA GLY A 32 10.83 4.10 14.95
C GLY A 32 10.49 2.92 14.04
N ALA A 33 10.17 1.76 14.61
CA ALA A 33 9.75 0.58 13.87
C ALA A 33 8.23 0.60 13.62
N HIS A 34 7.84 0.36 12.37
CA HIS A 34 6.45 0.15 11.95
C HIS A 34 6.28 -1.31 11.55
N LEU A 35 5.43 -2.06 12.26
CA LEU A 35 5.11 -3.44 11.90
C LEU A 35 4.00 -3.43 10.86
N SER A 36 4.24 -4.08 9.72
CA SER A 36 3.26 -4.22 8.66
C SER A 36 2.40 -5.49 8.80
N ALA A 37 1.26 -5.50 8.12
CA ALA A 37 0.36 -6.64 8.03
C ALA A 37 1.01 -7.88 7.37
N CYS A 38 2.04 -7.70 6.53
CA CYS A 38 2.83 -8.79 5.97
C CYS A 38 4.01 -9.24 6.86
N ALA A 39 3.99 -8.86 8.15
CA ALA A 39 5.02 -9.15 9.15
C ALA A 39 6.41 -8.59 8.83
N ARG A 40 6.48 -7.56 7.97
CA ARG A 40 7.73 -6.82 7.69
C ARG A 40 7.82 -5.60 8.60
N THR A 41 9.01 -5.37 9.14
CA THR A 41 9.33 -4.11 9.82
C THR A 41 9.75 -3.05 8.80
N VAL A 42 9.04 -1.94 8.76
CA VAL A 42 9.41 -0.72 8.02
C VAL A 42 9.98 0.25 9.04
N TRP A 43 11.21 0.70 8.83
CA TRP A 43 11.86 1.68 9.71
C TRP A 43 11.50 3.11 9.28
N ALA A 44 11.33 4.01 10.24
CA ALA A 44 11.08 5.43 9.97
C ALA A 44 12.15 6.05 9.05
N SER A 45 13.42 5.64 9.22
CA SER A 45 14.54 6.06 8.35
C SER A 45 14.47 5.55 6.91
N SER A 46 13.60 4.57 6.65
CA SER A 46 13.38 3.94 5.35
C SER A 46 12.10 4.40 4.68
N LEU A 47 11.42 5.44 5.20
CA LEU A 47 10.21 5.97 4.61
C LEU A 47 10.52 6.83 3.37
N ALA A 48 9.71 6.67 2.34
CA ALA A 48 9.83 7.42 1.09
C ALA A 48 8.56 8.17 0.72
N SER A 49 8.73 9.19 -0.12
CA SER A 49 7.66 9.84 -0.89
C SER A 49 8.08 9.86 -2.36
N PRO A 50 7.14 9.79 -3.33
CA PRO A 50 5.68 9.71 -3.19
C PRO A 50 5.14 8.29 -2.87
N PRO A 51 3.83 8.13 -2.61
CA PRO A 51 3.18 6.83 -2.43
C PRO A 51 3.44 5.88 -3.61
N ALA A 52 3.64 4.59 -3.30
CA ALA A 52 3.94 3.56 -4.28
C ALA A 52 2.77 2.56 -4.43
N THR A 53 3.05 1.43 -5.11
CA THR A 53 2.04 0.38 -5.24
C THR A 53 1.93 -0.39 -3.92
N ARG A 54 0.69 -0.65 -3.49
CA ARG A 54 0.39 -1.48 -2.30
C ARG A 54 1.00 -2.88 -2.41
N CYS A 55 1.67 -3.31 -1.35
CA CYS A 55 2.10 -4.69 -1.16
C CYS A 55 0.87 -5.61 -1.23
N ALA A 56 0.93 -6.64 -2.08
CA ALA A 56 -0.17 -7.59 -2.27
C ALA A 56 -0.55 -8.30 -0.96
N ASP A 57 0.45 -8.76 -0.20
CA ASP A 57 0.24 -9.44 1.08
C ASP A 57 -0.43 -8.53 2.10
N CYS A 58 0.01 -7.26 2.20
CA CYS A 58 -0.62 -6.27 3.08
C CYS A 58 -2.07 -5.99 2.66
N ARG A 59 -2.32 -5.83 1.35
CA ARG A 59 -3.65 -5.56 0.80
C ARG A 59 -4.62 -6.69 1.12
N ASP A 60 -4.17 -7.92 0.89
CA ASP A 60 -4.98 -9.11 1.13
C ASP A 60 -5.23 -9.30 2.65
N ALA A 61 -4.21 -9.04 3.48
CA ALA A 61 -4.31 -9.14 4.95
C ALA A 61 -5.29 -8.11 5.56
N VAL A 62 -5.36 -6.88 5.04
CA VAL A 62 -6.29 -5.86 5.53
C VAL A 62 -7.68 -5.94 4.88
N GLY A 63 -7.93 -6.97 4.05
CA GLY A 63 -9.21 -7.17 3.37
C GLY A 63 -9.55 -6.04 2.40
N GLU A 64 -8.55 -5.33 1.89
CA GLU A 64 -8.81 -4.29 0.91
C GLU A 64 -9.15 -4.94 -0.43
N PRO A 65 -10.30 -4.60 -1.06
CA PRO A 65 -10.64 -5.15 -2.35
C PRO A 65 -9.53 -4.80 -3.33
N ALA A 66 -8.99 -5.82 -4.02
CA ALA A 66 -8.06 -5.61 -5.12
C ALA A 66 -8.71 -4.57 -6.04
N THR A 67 -8.11 -3.39 -6.15
CA THR A 67 -8.59 -2.37 -7.07
C THR A 67 -8.32 -2.92 -8.45
N ASP A 68 -9.31 -3.61 -9.01
CA ASP A 68 -9.21 -4.23 -10.31
C ASP A 68 -9.09 -3.10 -11.33
N ARG A 69 -7.85 -2.74 -11.69
CA ARG A 69 -7.58 -1.78 -12.75
C ARG A 69 -7.93 -2.34 -14.14
N ARG A 70 -8.65 -3.48 -14.24
CA ARG A 70 -9.13 -4.05 -15.51
C ARG A 70 -10.42 -3.42 -16.05
N ALA A 71 -10.72 -2.17 -15.68
CA ALA A 71 -11.68 -1.33 -16.40
C ALA A 71 -11.03 -0.10 -17.06
N GLY A 72 -9.70 -0.09 -17.19
CA GLY A 72 -8.98 0.89 -18.01
C GLY A 72 -8.89 0.51 -19.48
N ARG A 73 -9.99 0.10 -20.13
CA ARG A 73 -10.09 0.26 -21.60
C ARG A 73 -10.25 1.75 -21.88
N ILE A 74 -9.17 2.51 -21.68
CA ILE A 74 -8.97 3.76 -22.40
C ILE A 74 -8.83 3.36 -23.88
N GLY A 75 -9.97 3.31 -24.55
CA GLY A 75 -10.04 3.26 -25.99
C GLY A 75 -9.13 4.33 -26.56
N ARG A 76 -8.06 3.89 -27.21
CA ARG A 76 -7.71 4.32 -28.56
C ARG A 76 -7.87 5.83 -28.80
N TRP A 77 -7.18 6.64 -27.99
CA TRP A 77 -7.08 8.10 -28.17
C TRP A 77 -5.85 8.53 -28.98
N LEU A 78 -5.29 7.63 -29.80
CA LEU A 78 -4.32 7.97 -30.84
C LEU A 78 -4.91 7.60 -32.19
N GLY A 79 -5.53 8.60 -32.82
CA GLY A 79 -6.14 8.48 -34.14
C GLY A 79 -6.84 9.75 -34.59
N ARG A 80 -6.26 10.93 -34.31
CA ARG A 80 -6.67 12.17 -34.97
C ARG A 80 -5.66 12.50 -36.08
N ARG A 81 -6.17 12.54 -37.31
CA ARG A 81 -5.80 13.40 -38.45
C ARG A 81 -4.54 13.03 -39.26
N ALA A 82 -4.78 12.57 -40.49
CA ALA A 82 -4.20 13.18 -41.70
C ALA A 82 -4.98 12.71 -42.94
N ALA A 83 -5.53 13.69 -43.66
CA ALA A 83 -5.99 13.73 -45.06
C ALA A 83 -6.97 12.65 -45.55
#